data_AF-A0A662HNK7-F1
#
_entry.id   AF-A0A662HNK7-F1
#
_cell.length_a   1.000
_cell.length_b   1.000
_cell.length_c   1.000
_cell.angle_alpha   90.00
_cell.angle_beta   90.00
_cell.angle_gamma   90.00
#
_symmetry.space_group_name_H-M   'P 1'
#
loop_
_entity.id
_entity.type
_entity.pdbx_description
1 polymer ?
#
loop_
_entity_poly.entity_id
_entity_poly.type
_entity_poly.pdbx_seq_one_letter_code
_entity_poly.pdbx_strand_id
1 'polypeptide(L)'
;MRVREIRYERLFNLRNYNNERIGVAIELDEGESEAEALGKAMDLVYRMHLTAEAARRLFMQLGDVSERIPHLCEQAERLRSALAELEAKYNECISRAKEIAERLARGEKVEDLKTIECEIPYLEKRIEEKKRDLKHVEDEIKKLTELKRELERELKQLYERLRRGELPSREEVPELLEKVAGLEVRALAAEREEW
;
A
#
# COMPACT_ATOMS: atom_id res chain seq x y z
N MET A 1 -47.74 -16.74 25.38
CA MET A 1 -46.64 -15.82 25.05
C MET A 1 -46.75 -15.47 23.58
N ARG A 2 -47.13 -14.23 23.24
CA ARG A 2 -47.21 -13.74 21.85
C ARG A 2 -45.94 -12.95 21.57
N VAL A 3 -44.92 -13.62 21.04
CA VAL A 3 -43.71 -12.96 20.53
C VAL A 3 -44.11 -12.17 19.29
N ARG A 4 -43.76 -10.89 19.23
CA ARG A 4 -43.93 -10.04 18.04
C ARG A 4 -42.56 -9.84 17.39
N GLU A 5 -42.47 -9.99 16.07
CA GLU A 5 -41.23 -9.75 15.34
C GLU A 5 -41.28 -8.38 14.68
N ILE A 6 -40.22 -7.59 14.86
CA ILE A 6 -39.95 -6.39 14.06
C ILE A 6 -38.78 -6.67 13.14
N ARG A 7 -39.00 -6.45 11.84
CA ARG A 7 -37.97 -6.57 10.82
C ARG A 7 -37.71 -5.20 10.18
N TYR A 8 -36.46 -4.79 10.18
CA TYR A 8 -36.02 -3.58 9.48
C TYR A 8 -34.93 -3.95 8.48
N GLU A 9 -35.11 -3.53 7.24
CA GLU A 9 -34.16 -3.75 6.16
C GLU A 9 -33.95 -2.47 5.37
N ARG A 10 -32.73 -2.26 4.88
CA ARG A 10 -32.43 -1.17 3.97
C ARG A 10 -31.51 -1.63 2.86
N LEU A 11 -31.74 -1.09 1.67
CA LEU A 11 -30.84 -1.25 0.53
C LEU A 11 -29.75 -0.21 0.60
N PHE A 12 -28.53 -0.66 0.35
CA PHE A 12 -27.33 0.14 0.32
C PHE A 12 -26.63 -0.05 -1.02
N ASN A 13 -26.08 1.06 -1.53
CA ASN A 13 -25.13 1.03 -2.62
C ASN A 13 -23.75 1.20 -2.01
N LEU A 14 -22.87 0.24 -2.26
CA LEU A 14 -21.52 0.16 -1.72
C LEU A 14 -20.54 0.14 -2.89
N ARG A 15 -20.39 1.31 -3.52
CA ARG A 15 -19.62 1.55 -4.76
C ARG A 15 -19.92 0.52 -5.86
N ASN A 16 -19.12 -0.53 -5.96
CA ASN A 16 -19.19 -1.56 -6.99
C ASN A 16 -20.31 -2.58 -6.76
N TYR A 17 -21.00 -2.50 -5.63
CA TYR A 17 -22.14 -3.36 -5.29
C TYR A 17 -23.41 -2.53 -5.18
N ASN A 18 -24.39 -2.84 -6.00
CA ASN A 18 -25.68 -2.18 -6.02
C ASN A 18 -26.74 -3.05 -5.35
N ASN A 19 -27.64 -2.41 -4.60
CA ASN A 19 -28.77 -3.07 -3.95
C ASN A 19 -28.39 -4.12 -2.89
N GLU A 20 -27.30 -3.89 -2.16
CA GLU A 20 -26.94 -4.72 -1.01
C GLU A 20 -27.99 -4.54 0.09
N ARG A 21 -28.59 -5.64 0.53
CA ARG A 21 -29.63 -5.62 1.55
C ARG A 21 -29.04 -5.98 2.90
N ILE A 22 -29.10 -5.03 3.84
CA ILE A 22 -28.76 -5.28 5.24
C ILE A 22 -30.05 -5.17 6.04
N GLY A 23 -30.34 -6.20 6.83
CA GLY A 23 -31.54 -6.27 7.63
C GLY A 23 -31.31 -6.96 8.97
N VAL A 24 -32.11 -6.57 9.94
CA VAL A 24 -32.15 -7.19 11.27
C VAL A 24 -33.60 -7.49 11.62
N ALA A 25 -33.78 -8.59 12.34
CA ALA A 25 -35.04 -8.97 12.97
C ALA A 25 -34.84 -8.95 14.48
N ILE A 26 -35.80 -8.36 15.20
CA ILE A 26 -35.83 -8.29 16.66
C ILE A 26 -37.13 -8.93 17.11
N GLU A 27 -37.02 -9.98 17.91
CA GLU A 27 -38.14 -10.57 18.62
C GLU A 27 -38.42 -9.77 19.89
N LEU A 28 -39.70 -9.49 20.13
CA LEU A 28 -40.19 -8.71 21.27
C LEU A 28 -41.03 -9.56 22.21
N ASP A 29 -40.76 -9.42 23.49
CA ASP A 29 -41.58 -9.95 24.57
C ASP A 29 -42.82 -9.09 24.84
N GLU A 30 -43.75 -9.64 25.64
CA GLU A 30 -45.01 -9.00 25.95
C GLU A 30 -44.79 -7.73 26.81
N GLY A 31 -45.17 -6.56 26.27
CA GLY A 31 -45.02 -5.26 26.93
C GLY A 31 -43.82 -4.44 26.46
N GLU A 32 -42.96 -4.98 25.59
CA GLU A 32 -41.85 -4.23 25.01
C GLU A 32 -42.32 -3.22 23.94
N SER A 33 -41.61 -2.10 23.83
CA SER A 33 -41.95 -1.01 22.91
C SER A 33 -41.50 -1.31 21.49
N GLU A 34 -42.46 -1.43 20.57
CA GLU A 34 -42.20 -1.60 19.14
C GLU A 34 -41.39 -0.43 18.55
N ALA A 35 -41.64 0.80 19.01
CA ALA A 35 -40.93 1.99 18.53
C ALA A 35 -39.45 1.98 18.95
N GLU A 36 -39.15 1.54 20.18
CA GLU A 36 -37.77 1.42 20.65
C GLU A 36 -37.02 0.31 19.92
N ALA A 37 -37.66 -0.83 19.68
CA ALA A 37 -37.07 -1.91 18.90
C ALA A 37 -36.81 -1.50 17.44
N LEU A 38 -37.73 -0.78 16.79
CA LEU A 38 -37.50 -0.21 15.47
C LEU A 38 -36.29 0.76 15.49
N GLY A 39 -36.19 1.63 16.49
CA GLY A 39 -35.04 2.53 16.64
C GLY A 39 -33.71 1.79 16.78
N LYS A 40 -33.67 0.73 17.60
CA LYS A 40 -32.51 -0.17 17.73
C LYS A 40 -32.17 -0.87 16.42
N ALA A 41 -33.18 -1.37 15.72
CA ALA A 41 -33.01 -2.05 14.43
C ALA A 41 -32.42 -1.12 13.36
N MET A 42 -32.92 0.12 13.29
CA MET A 42 -32.39 1.15 12.40
C MET A 42 -30.94 1.49 12.70
N ASP A 43 -30.60 1.63 13.99
CA ASP A 43 -29.24 1.90 14.43
C ASP A 43 -28.27 0.77 14.08
N LEU A 44 -28.64 -0.49 14.35
CA LEU A 44 -27.84 -1.66 14.01
C LEU A 44 -27.55 -1.73 12.51
N VAL A 45 -28.59 -1.60 11.68
CA VAL A 45 -28.43 -1.64 10.21
C VAL A 45 -27.51 -0.52 9.71
N TYR A 46 -27.61 0.69 10.29
CA TYR A 46 -26.71 1.80 9.96
C TYR A 46 -25.25 1.49 10.34
N ARG A 47 -24.99 1.00 11.54
CA ARG A 47 -23.63 0.67 12.00
C ARG A 47 -23.03 -0.51 11.22
N MET A 48 -23.84 -1.51 10.87
CA MET A 48 -23.42 -2.60 9.97
C MET A 48 -23.02 -2.08 8.61
N HIS A 49 -23.82 -1.19 8.01
CA HIS A 49 -23.51 -0.60 6.70
C HIS A 49 -22.17 0.13 6.70
N LEU A 50 -21.94 1.03 7.67
CA LEU A 50 -20.70 1.81 7.71
C LEU A 50 -19.48 0.97 8.06
N THR A 51 -19.66 -0.06 8.90
CA THR A 51 -18.60 -1.03 9.18
C THR A 51 -18.24 -1.84 7.94
N ALA A 52 -19.23 -2.26 7.15
CA ALA A 52 -19.00 -2.95 5.89
C ALA A 52 -18.29 -2.06 4.86
N GLU A 53 -18.65 -0.77 4.79
CA GLU A 53 -17.95 0.21 3.94
C GLU A 53 -16.49 0.38 4.37
N ALA A 54 -16.20 0.52 5.67
CA ALA A 54 -14.84 0.59 6.19
C ALA A 54 -14.01 -0.66 5.85
N ALA A 55 -14.58 -1.86 6.06
CA ALA A 55 -13.91 -3.11 5.73
C ALA A 55 -13.58 -3.21 4.23
N ARG A 56 -14.50 -2.79 3.36
CA ARG A 56 -14.30 -2.79 1.90
C ARG A 56 -13.17 -1.86 1.49
N ARG A 57 -13.13 -0.64 2.03
CA ARG A 57 -12.07 0.32 1.75
C ARG A 57 -10.71 -0.20 2.15
N LEU A 58 -10.59 -0.77 3.36
CA LEU A 58 -9.37 -1.42 3.81
C LEU A 58 -8.95 -2.56 2.87
N PHE A 59 -9.90 -3.38 2.42
CA PHE A 59 -9.62 -4.49 1.50
C PHE A 59 -9.14 -4.00 0.13
N MET A 60 -9.76 -2.96 -0.44
CA MET A 60 -9.33 -2.35 -1.71
C MET A 60 -7.92 -1.78 -1.59
N GLN A 61 -7.67 -0.93 -0.58
CA GLN A 61 -6.34 -0.36 -0.32
C GLN A 61 -5.27 -1.44 -0.13
N LEU A 62 -5.62 -2.54 0.56
CA LEU A 62 -4.71 -3.67 0.74
C LEU A 62 -4.39 -4.38 -0.57
N GLY A 63 -5.39 -4.51 -1.46
CA GLY A 63 -5.23 -5.03 -2.81
C GLY A 63 -4.24 -4.17 -3.61
N ASP A 64 -4.50 -2.86 -3.70
CA ASP A 64 -3.67 -1.91 -4.45
C ASP A 64 -2.21 -1.94 -3.97
N VAL A 65 -1.99 -1.86 -2.66
CA VAL A 65 -0.64 -1.93 -2.07
C VAL A 65 0.02 -3.29 -2.32
N SER A 66 -0.74 -4.39 -2.25
CA SER A 66 -0.21 -5.74 -2.47
C SER A 66 0.18 -6.02 -3.92
N GLU A 67 -0.47 -5.37 -4.89
CA GLU A 67 -0.11 -5.46 -6.31
C GLU A 67 1.10 -4.61 -6.64
N ARG A 68 1.24 -3.44 -6.00
CA ARG A 68 2.33 -2.50 -6.28
C ARG A 68 3.70 -2.94 -5.74
N ILE A 69 3.75 -3.48 -4.52
CA ILE A 69 5.02 -3.90 -3.90
C ILE A 69 5.84 -4.84 -4.82
N PRO A 70 5.25 -5.91 -5.41
CA PRO A 70 5.95 -6.77 -6.37
C PRO A 70 6.54 -6.02 -7.56
N HIS A 71 5.81 -5.05 -8.12
CA HIS A 71 6.28 -4.26 -9.26
C HIS A 71 7.53 -3.43 -8.90
N LEU A 72 7.50 -2.75 -7.75
CA LEU A 72 8.65 -1.99 -7.27
C LEU A 72 9.83 -2.90 -6.91
N CYS A 73 9.58 -4.08 -6.35
CA CYS A 73 10.64 -5.08 -6.12
C CYS A 73 11.31 -5.50 -7.44
N GLU A 74 10.53 -5.71 -8.51
CA GLU A 74 11.08 -6.01 -9.83
C GLU A 74 11.90 -4.83 -10.39
N GLN A 75 11.41 -3.61 -10.23
CA GLN A 75 12.14 -2.40 -10.61
C GLN A 75 13.48 -2.28 -9.85
N ALA A 76 13.47 -2.53 -8.54
CA ALA A 76 14.68 -2.53 -7.72
C ALA A 76 15.71 -3.56 -8.20
N GLU A 77 15.27 -4.78 -8.54
CA GLU A 77 16.16 -5.83 -9.10
C GLU A 77 16.74 -5.44 -10.46
N ARG A 78 15.95 -4.80 -11.32
CA ARG A 78 16.44 -4.25 -12.60
C ARG A 78 17.51 -3.16 -12.37
N LEU A 79 17.29 -2.27 -11.39
CA LEU A 79 18.26 -1.23 -11.02
C LEU A 79 19.53 -1.81 -10.42
N ARG A 80 19.44 -2.82 -9.56
CA ARG A 80 20.59 -3.55 -9.00
C ARG A 80 21.42 -4.22 -10.10
N SER A 81 20.75 -4.87 -11.04
CA SER A 81 21.43 -5.48 -12.20
C SER A 81 22.15 -4.44 -13.06
N ALA A 82 21.48 -3.32 -13.37
CA ALA A 82 22.08 -2.21 -14.11
C ALA A 82 23.27 -1.57 -13.38
N LEU A 83 23.20 -1.45 -12.04
CA LEU A 83 24.31 -1.00 -11.21
C LEU A 83 25.50 -1.94 -11.31
N ALA A 84 25.28 -3.25 -11.16
CA ALA A 84 26.35 -4.25 -11.26
C ALA A 84 27.05 -4.20 -12.63
N GLU A 85 26.30 -4.02 -13.73
CA GLU A 85 26.87 -3.84 -15.06
C GLU A 85 27.70 -2.56 -15.18
N LEU A 86 27.24 -1.44 -14.62
CA LEU A 86 27.98 -0.18 -14.62
C LEU A 86 29.25 -0.27 -13.77
N GLU A 87 29.19 -0.90 -12.60
CA GLU A 87 30.33 -1.13 -11.72
C GLU A 87 31.36 -2.06 -12.38
N ALA A 88 30.92 -3.09 -13.11
CA ALA A 88 31.80 -3.94 -13.90
C ALA A 88 32.54 -3.15 -14.99
N LYS A 89 31.82 -2.33 -15.77
CA LYS A 89 32.42 -1.45 -16.79
C LYS A 89 33.38 -0.43 -16.17
N TYR A 90 33.03 0.13 -15.01
CA TYR A 90 33.89 1.05 -14.29
C TYR A 90 35.20 0.36 -13.86
N ASN A 91 35.13 -0.84 -13.29
CA ASN A 91 36.30 -1.61 -12.89
C ASN A 91 37.18 -2.02 -14.09
N GLU A 92 36.57 -2.32 -15.24
CA GLU A 92 37.30 -2.55 -16.49
C GLU A 92 38.04 -1.28 -16.93
N CYS A 93 37.38 -0.12 -16.90
CA CYS A 93 38.01 1.18 -17.23
C CYS A 93 39.18 1.49 -16.30
N ILE A 94 39.03 1.26 -14.99
CA ILE A 94 40.10 1.43 -14.00
C ILE A 94 41.27 0.48 -14.27
N SER A 95 40.99 -0.78 -14.66
CA SER A 95 42.03 -1.76 -14.98
C SER A 95 42.81 -1.34 -16.23
N ARG A 96 42.10 -0.93 -17.29
CA ARG A 96 42.71 -0.35 -18.50
C ARG A 96 43.52 0.91 -18.19
N ALA A 97 43.02 1.79 -17.31
CA ALA A 97 43.75 2.98 -16.88
C ALA A 97 45.11 2.63 -16.24
N LYS A 98 45.15 1.58 -15.39
CA LYS A 98 46.39 1.09 -14.77
C LYS A 98 47.37 0.54 -15.81
N GLU A 99 46.89 -0.27 -16.75
CA GLU A 99 47.73 -0.80 -17.83
C GLU A 99 48.33 0.33 -18.69
N ILE A 100 47.52 1.35 -19.01
CA ILE A 100 48.00 2.54 -19.71
C ILE A 100 49.08 3.26 -18.89
N ALA A 101 48.87 3.45 -17.59
CA ALA A 101 49.85 4.08 -16.72
C ALA A 101 51.19 3.30 -16.69
N GLU A 102 51.15 1.97 -16.64
CA GLU A 102 52.35 1.12 -16.70
C GLU A 102 53.07 1.19 -18.05
N ARG A 103 52.33 1.23 -19.16
CA ARG A 103 52.91 1.40 -20.51
C ARG A 103 53.56 2.77 -20.66
N LEU A 104 52.91 3.83 -20.18
CA LEU A 104 53.49 5.18 -20.16
C LEU A 104 54.75 5.26 -19.29
N ALA A 105 54.79 4.57 -18.15
CA ALA A 105 55.99 4.48 -17.30
C ALA A 105 57.16 3.78 -18.00
N ARG A 106 56.88 2.86 -18.94
CA ARG A 106 57.86 2.23 -19.83
C ARG A 106 58.25 3.07 -21.05
N GLY A 107 57.66 4.26 -21.21
CA GLY A 107 57.93 5.16 -22.33
C GLY A 107 57.20 4.78 -23.62
N GLU A 108 56.21 3.89 -23.55
CA GLU A 108 55.38 3.54 -24.71
C GLU A 108 54.39 4.67 -25.04
N LYS A 109 54.11 4.87 -26.33
CA LYS A 109 53.01 5.74 -26.77
C LYS A 109 51.67 5.04 -26.56
N VAL A 110 50.71 5.76 -26.01
CA VAL A 110 49.35 5.26 -25.77
C VAL A 110 48.33 6.26 -26.32
N GLU A 111 47.38 5.77 -27.12
CA GLU A 111 46.37 6.61 -27.81
C GLU A 111 45.04 6.68 -27.04
N ASP A 112 44.76 5.70 -26.17
CA ASP A 112 43.45 5.53 -25.52
C ASP A 112 43.24 6.38 -24.25
N LEU A 113 44.24 7.14 -23.79
CA LEU A 113 44.22 7.81 -22.49
C LEU A 113 43.06 8.81 -22.34
N LYS A 114 42.81 9.62 -23.37
CA LYS A 114 41.71 10.61 -23.36
C LYS A 114 40.33 9.95 -23.29
N THR A 115 40.18 8.78 -23.90
CA THR A 115 38.92 8.03 -23.88
C THR A 115 38.61 7.56 -22.47
N ILE A 116 39.59 6.97 -21.79
CA ILE A 116 39.45 6.49 -20.41
C ILE A 116 39.22 7.65 -19.42
N GLU A 117 39.94 8.77 -19.59
CA GLU A 117 39.74 9.98 -18.78
C GLU A 117 38.31 10.53 -18.88
N CYS A 118 37.61 10.33 -20.00
CA CYS A 118 36.21 10.73 -20.17
C CYS A 118 35.21 9.66 -19.70
N GLU A 119 35.52 8.37 -19.90
CA GLU A 119 34.63 7.25 -19.56
C GLU A 119 34.46 7.06 -18.05
N ILE A 120 35.53 7.18 -17.27
CA ILE A 120 35.49 7.05 -15.80
C ILE A 120 34.49 8.01 -15.15
N PRO A 121 34.60 9.34 -15.30
CA PRO A 121 33.69 10.28 -14.64
C PRO A 121 32.25 10.16 -15.16
N TYR A 122 32.06 9.77 -16.43
CA TYR A 122 30.74 9.46 -16.97
C TYR A 122 30.09 8.27 -16.26
N LEU A 123 30.85 7.17 -16.07
CA LEU A 123 30.38 5.98 -15.37
C LEU A 123 30.11 6.28 -13.89
N GLU A 124 30.98 7.02 -13.21
CA GLU A 124 30.77 7.45 -11.82
C GLU A 124 29.44 8.19 -11.66
N LYS A 125 29.17 9.16 -12.54
CA LYS A 125 27.92 9.92 -12.51
C LYS A 125 26.70 9.02 -12.72
N ARG A 126 26.76 8.09 -13.67
CA ARG A 126 25.65 7.15 -13.93
C ARG A 126 25.43 6.17 -12.79
N ILE A 127 26.49 5.69 -12.16
CA ILE A 127 26.40 4.84 -10.97
C ILE A 127 25.71 5.62 -9.85
N GLU A 128 26.09 6.87 -9.61
CA GLU A 128 25.49 7.71 -8.56
C GLU A 128 24.01 8.02 -8.83
N GLU A 129 23.64 8.31 -10.08
CA GLU A 129 22.24 8.43 -10.49
C GLU A 129 21.45 7.15 -10.20
N LYS A 130 21.97 5.99 -10.61
CA LYS A 130 21.29 4.71 -10.39
C LYS A 130 21.21 4.31 -8.92
N LYS A 131 22.21 4.67 -8.09
CA LYS A 131 22.16 4.48 -6.63
C LYS A 131 21.05 5.32 -5.99
N ARG A 132 20.87 6.57 -6.45
CA ARG A 132 19.77 7.42 -5.98
C ARG A 132 18.41 6.87 -6.38
N ASP A 133 18.26 6.43 -7.64
CA ASP A 133 17.02 5.79 -8.13
C ASP A 133 16.69 4.55 -7.30
N LEU A 134 17.66 3.66 -7.07
CA LEU A 134 17.47 2.44 -6.30
C LEU A 134 17.04 2.75 -4.86
N LYS A 135 17.71 3.70 -4.21
CA LYS A 135 17.38 4.11 -2.84
C LYS A 135 15.95 4.64 -2.75
N HIS A 136 15.51 5.43 -3.72
CA HIS A 136 14.15 5.95 -3.75
C HIS A 136 13.11 4.82 -3.83
N VAL A 137 13.32 3.86 -4.74
CA VAL A 137 12.44 2.69 -4.88
C VAL A 137 12.44 1.83 -3.60
N GLU A 138 13.60 1.62 -2.97
CA GLU A 138 13.70 0.86 -1.72
C GLU A 138 12.96 1.55 -0.55
N ASP A 139 13.08 2.88 -0.44
CA ASP A 139 12.35 3.66 0.55
C ASP A 139 10.83 3.59 0.32
N GLU A 140 10.38 3.60 -0.93
CA GLU A 140 8.98 3.45 -1.30
C GLU A 140 8.43 2.05 -0.97
N ILE A 141 9.16 0.98 -1.31
CA ILE A 141 8.82 -0.39 -0.94
C ILE A 141 8.65 -0.50 0.58
N LYS A 142 9.55 0.13 1.35
CA LYS A 142 9.48 0.12 2.81
C LYS A 142 8.21 0.82 3.32
N LYS A 143 7.90 2.02 2.81
CA LYS A 143 6.67 2.76 3.17
C LYS A 143 5.41 1.93 2.86
N LEU A 144 5.33 1.33 1.68
CA LEU A 144 4.19 0.51 1.27
C LEU A 144 4.09 -0.78 2.09
N THR A 145 5.21 -1.39 2.45
CA THR A 145 5.23 -2.57 3.33
C THR A 145 4.72 -2.25 4.74
N GLU A 146 5.08 -1.09 5.28
CA GLU A 146 4.57 -0.61 6.57
C GLU A 146 3.06 -0.33 6.50
N LEU A 147 2.60 0.35 5.45
CA LEU A 147 1.18 0.61 5.19
C LEU A 147 0.38 -0.70 5.06
N LYS A 148 0.90 -1.68 4.31
CA LYS A 148 0.29 -3.01 4.17
C LYS A 148 0.05 -3.67 5.53
N ARG A 149 1.07 -3.67 6.40
CA ARG A 149 0.96 -4.26 7.75
C ARG A 149 -0.06 -3.53 8.61
N GLU A 150 -0.18 -2.22 8.46
CA GLU A 150 -1.19 -1.41 9.16
C GLU A 150 -2.60 -1.79 8.66
N LEU A 151 -2.81 -1.82 7.35
CA LEU A 151 -4.09 -2.24 6.73
C LEU A 151 -4.51 -3.66 7.16
N GLU A 152 -3.60 -4.62 7.12
CA GLU A 152 -3.86 -6.01 7.56
C GLU A 152 -4.25 -6.06 9.03
N ARG A 153 -3.61 -5.25 9.88
CA ARG A 153 -3.92 -5.19 11.31
C ARG A 153 -5.31 -4.61 11.56
N GLU A 154 -5.64 -3.50 10.92
CA GLU A 154 -6.96 -2.87 11.05
C GLU A 154 -8.08 -3.79 10.55
N LEU A 155 -7.86 -4.41 9.39
CA LEU A 155 -8.82 -5.35 8.82
C LEU A 155 -9.03 -6.57 9.73
N LYS A 156 -7.94 -7.12 10.28
CA LYS A 156 -8.01 -8.24 11.24
C LYS A 156 -8.78 -7.86 12.50
N GLN A 157 -8.48 -6.70 13.09
CA GLN A 157 -9.18 -6.22 14.27
C GLN A 157 -10.67 -6.03 14.00
N LEU A 158 -11.03 -5.46 12.84
CA LEU A 158 -12.41 -5.26 12.44
C LEU A 158 -13.15 -6.60 12.28
N TYR A 159 -12.54 -7.58 11.60
CA TYR A 159 -13.13 -8.91 11.45
C TYR A 159 -13.26 -9.67 12.78
N GLU A 160 -12.30 -9.53 13.69
CA GLU A 160 -12.38 -10.14 15.02
C GLU A 160 -13.54 -9.56 15.83
N ARG A 161 -13.72 -8.23 15.82
CA ARG A 161 -14.89 -7.56 16.44
C ARG A 161 -16.20 -8.06 15.84
N LEU A 162 -16.30 -8.05 14.51
CA LEU A 162 -17.49 -8.54 13.80
C LEU A 162 -17.81 -10.01 14.12
N ARG A 163 -16.78 -10.86 14.22
CA ARG A 163 -16.95 -12.28 14.59
C ARG A 163 -17.48 -12.46 16.00
N ARG A 164 -17.19 -11.53 16.92
CA ARG A 164 -17.77 -11.48 18.27
C ARG A 164 -19.16 -10.84 18.32
N GLY A 165 -19.70 -10.39 17.18
CA GLY A 165 -20.96 -9.63 17.13
C GLY A 165 -20.83 -8.20 17.63
N GLU A 166 -19.60 -7.70 17.81
CA GLU A 166 -19.32 -6.35 18.29
C GLU A 166 -19.27 -5.39 17.11
N LEU A 167 -20.34 -4.62 16.92
CA LEU A 167 -20.34 -3.49 16.00
C LEU A 167 -19.73 -2.26 16.69
N PRO A 168 -18.96 -1.43 15.96
CA PRO A 168 -18.54 -0.15 16.47
C PRO A 168 -19.73 0.68 16.97
N SER A 169 -19.53 1.50 17.99
CA SER A 169 -20.57 2.41 18.49
C SER A 169 -20.85 3.54 17.47
N ARG A 170 -21.89 4.35 17.70
CA ARG A 170 -22.17 5.51 16.83
C ARG A 170 -21.02 6.51 16.79
N GLU A 171 -20.30 6.63 17.90
CA GLU A 171 -19.17 7.53 18.08
C GLU A 171 -17.90 6.97 17.42
N GLU A 172 -17.70 5.64 17.50
CA GLU A 172 -16.53 4.97 16.92
C GLU A 172 -16.57 4.87 15.38
N VAL A 173 -17.78 4.83 14.80
CA VAL A 173 -17.93 4.66 13.34
C VAL A 173 -17.29 5.81 12.54
N PRO A 174 -17.54 7.10 12.85
CA PRO A 174 -16.84 8.21 12.21
C PRO A 174 -15.32 8.12 12.34
N GLU A 175 -14.81 7.79 13.52
CA GLU A 175 -13.37 7.67 13.77
C GLU A 175 -12.74 6.55 12.91
N LEU A 176 -13.42 5.41 12.80
CA LEU A 176 -13.01 4.32 11.93
C LEU A 176 -12.96 4.77 10.46
N LEU A 177 -13.98 5.46 9.98
CA LEU A 177 -14.03 5.94 8.60
C LEU A 177 -12.96 6.98 8.31
N GLU A 178 -12.69 7.89 9.25
CA GLU A 178 -11.62 8.89 9.13
C GLU A 178 -10.25 8.23 9.10
N LYS A 179 -10.01 7.25 9.98
CA LYS A 179 -8.78 6.46 9.98
C LYS A 179 -8.56 5.73 8.66
N VAL A 180 -9.59 5.08 8.14
CA VAL A 180 -9.56 4.39 6.85
C VAL A 180 -9.31 5.37 5.70
N ALA A 181 -9.91 6.56 5.73
CA ALA A 181 -9.66 7.61 4.74
C ALA A 181 -8.20 8.13 4.82
N GLY A 182 -7.64 8.28 6.02
CA GLY A 182 -6.24 8.67 6.21
C GLY A 182 -5.24 7.64 5.69
N LEU A 183 -5.58 6.35 5.79
CA LEU A 183 -4.82 5.27 5.15
C LEU A 183 -4.91 5.33 3.62
N GLU A 184 -6.10 5.63 3.11
CA GLU A 184 -6.41 5.83 1.68
C GLU A 184 -5.53 6.93 1.08
N VAL A 185 -5.44 8.09 1.75
CA VAL A 185 -4.60 9.21 1.32
C VAL A 185 -3.12 8.82 1.30
N ARG A 186 -2.64 8.04 2.28
CA ARG A 186 -1.25 7.55 2.30
C ARG A 186 -0.98 6.57 1.16
N ALA A 187 -1.93 5.69 0.84
CA ALA A 187 -1.83 4.78 -0.31
C ALA A 187 -1.74 5.56 -1.64
N LEU A 188 -2.64 6.53 -1.83
CA LEU A 188 -2.69 7.36 -3.04
C LEU A 188 -1.50 8.32 -3.16
N ALA A 189 -0.97 8.83 -2.05
CA ALA A 189 0.21 9.69 -2.05
C ALA A 189 1.44 8.95 -2.58
N ALA A 190 1.56 7.65 -2.27
CA ALA A 190 2.59 6.83 -2.88
C ALA A 190 2.42 6.78 -4.41
N GLU A 191 1.20 6.71 -4.96
CA GLU A 191 0.95 6.59 -6.41
C GLU A 191 1.36 7.84 -7.21
N ARG A 192 1.35 9.02 -6.59
CA ARG A 192 1.59 10.28 -7.29
C ARG A 192 3.06 10.67 -7.42
N GLU A 193 3.99 9.94 -6.79
CA GLU A 193 5.45 10.18 -6.97
C GLU A 193 6.00 9.62 -8.30
N GLU A 194 5.16 9.06 -9.19
CA GLU A 194 5.55 8.54 -10.52
C GLU A 194 5.77 9.59 -11.64
N TRP A 195 5.96 10.88 -11.35
CA TRP A 195 6.11 11.94 -12.39
C TRP A 195 7.37 12.79 -12.26
#